data_AF-A0A444R0T2-F1
#
_entry.id   AF-A0A444R0T2-F1
#
_cell.length_a   1.000
_cell.length_b   1.000
_cell.length_c   1.000
_cell.angle_alpha   90.00
_cell.angle_beta   90.00
_cell.angle_gamma   90.00
#
_symmetry.space_group_name_H-M   'P 1'
#
loop_
_entity.id
_entity.type
_entity.pdbx_description
1 polymer ?
#
loop_
_entity_poly.entity_id
_entity_poly.type
_entity_poly.pdbx_seq_one_letter_code
_entity_poly.pdbx_strand_id
1 'polypeptide(L)'
;KLAEALASGGAMDHDTAYVEAVGSLHTLGGLQYLGLELPEDRYGAILRYQTDHDEAGRATSCGPRTSRLMVKVLLEEVQRLAIPMLTSATVIKLLHQRDENGEDRVAGAILATGHRAHNPWGLAIVTAPNVVLATGGPGELYRDSVYPHKCFGSLGLALEEGLTLTNLTESQFGIGTPRSTFPWNLSGTYVQVIPYIYSVDAEGNEYNFLA
;
A
#
# COMPACT_ATOMS: atom_id res chain seq x y z
N LYS A 1 -2.54 16.19 17.69
CA LYS A 1 -1.10 15.82 17.61
C LYS A 1 -0.79 14.81 16.51
N LEU A 2 -1.26 13.54 16.56
CA LEU A 2 -0.97 12.60 15.46
C LEU A 2 -1.69 13.01 14.15
N ALA A 3 -3.00 13.29 14.21
CA ALA A 3 -3.74 13.76 13.03
C ALA A 3 -3.13 15.03 12.40
N GLU A 4 -2.72 15.99 13.23
CA GLU A 4 -2.02 17.21 12.78
C GLU A 4 -0.70 16.88 12.07
N ALA A 5 0.07 15.92 12.61
CA ALA A 5 1.34 15.49 12.00
C ALA A 5 1.13 14.73 10.68
N LEU A 6 0.06 13.94 10.55
CA LEU A 6 -0.29 13.26 9.30
C LEU A 6 -0.71 14.26 8.21
N ALA A 7 -1.49 15.28 8.58
CA ALA A 7 -1.99 16.28 7.64
C ALA A 7 -0.98 17.40 7.31
N SER A 8 0.13 17.53 8.06
CA SER A 8 1.04 18.69 7.92
C SER A 8 1.73 18.78 6.57
N GLY A 9 1.80 17.67 5.81
CA GLY A 9 2.36 17.64 4.45
C GLY A 9 1.41 18.20 3.37
N GLY A 10 0.16 18.54 3.70
CA GLY A 10 -0.80 19.13 2.76
C GLY A 10 -1.46 18.16 1.77
N ALA A 11 -0.96 16.92 1.67
CA ALA A 11 -1.48 15.89 0.78
C ALA A 11 -2.46 14.92 1.47
N MET A 12 -3.05 15.28 2.61
CA MET A 12 -3.98 14.42 3.34
C MET A 12 -5.12 15.24 3.95
N ASP A 13 -6.36 14.78 3.73
CA ASP A 13 -7.54 15.38 4.34
C ASP A 13 -7.50 15.23 5.87
N HIS A 14 -7.90 16.30 6.58
CA HIS A 14 -7.90 16.33 8.04
C HIS A 14 -8.79 15.25 8.67
N ASP A 15 -9.93 14.93 8.04
CA ASP A 15 -10.85 13.92 8.54
C ASP A 15 -10.25 12.51 8.43
N THR A 16 -9.60 12.20 7.30
CA THR A 16 -8.85 10.94 7.11
C THR A 16 -7.72 10.84 8.12
N ALA A 17 -6.95 11.93 8.31
CA ALA A 17 -5.88 11.98 9.29
C ALA A 17 -6.39 11.76 10.72
N TYR A 18 -7.57 12.27 11.05
CA TYR A 18 -8.22 12.05 12.34
C TYR A 18 -8.63 10.58 12.52
N VAL A 19 -9.28 9.97 11.51
CA VAL A 19 -9.70 8.56 11.54
C VAL A 19 -8.49 7.64 11.73
N GLU A 20 -7.41 7.84 10.97
CA GLU A 20 -6.19 7.05 11.12
C GLU A 20 -5.55 7.24 12.49
N ALA A 21 -5.49 8.49 12.99
CA ALA A 21 -4.90 8.78 14.29
C ALA A 21 -5.64 8.07 15.43
N VAL A 22 -6.97 8.13 15.44
CA VAL A 22 -7.81 7.50 16.47
C VAL A 22 -7.82 5.98 16.32
N GLY A 23 -7.85 5.46 15.09
CA GLY A 23 -7.91 4.03 14.82
C GLY A 23 -6.59 3.28 15.06
N SER A 24 -5.45 3.97 14.96
CA SER A 24 -4.11 3.36 15.01
C SER A 24 -3.87 2.41 16.19
N LEU A 25 -4.24 2.82 17.41
CA LEU A 25 -4.05 2.01 18.62
C LEU A 25 -4.94 0.75 18.62
N HIS A 26 -6.19 0.88 18.17
CA HIS A 26 -7.10 -0.26 18.06
C HIS A 26 -6.63 -1.25 17.00
N THR A 27 -6.16 -0.76 15.86
CA THR A 27 -5.61 -1.61 14.78
C THR A 27 -4.35 -2.35 15.23
N LEU A 28 -3.47 -1.68 15.98
CA LEU A 28 -2.28 -2.32 16.56
C LEU A 28 -2.65 -3.42 17.55
N GLY A 29 -3.60 -3.14 18.46
CA GLY A 29 -4.13 -4.15 19.39
C GLY A 29 -4.80 -5.32 18.66
N GLY A 30 -5.48 -5.07 17.54
CA GLY A 30 -6.03 -6.10 16.66
C GLY A 30 -4.95 -7.00 16.06
N LEU A 31 -3.83 -6.43 15.59
CA LEU A 31 -2.71 -7.22 15.09
C LEU A 31 -2.07 -8.08 16.20
N GLN A 32 -1.88 -7.53 17.40
CA GLN A 32 -1.38 -8.32 18.55
C GLN A 32 -2.35 -9.47 18.89
N TYR A 33 -3.65 -9.20 18.88
CA TYR A 33 -4.68 -10.22 19.10
C TYR A 33 -4.63 -11.34 18.05
N LEU A 34 -4.33 -11.00 16.78
CA LEU A 34 -4.11 -11.97 15.70
C LEU A 34 -2.75 -12.69 15.78
N GLY A 35 -1.90 -12.38 16.76
CA GLY A 35 -0.62 -13.05 16.99
C GLY A 35 0.61 -12.31 16.47
N LEU A 36 0.51 -11.02 16.16
CA LEU A 36 1.70 -10.21 15.86
C LEU A 36 2.50 -9.94 17.14
N GLU A 37 3.64 -10.59 17.27
CA GLU A 37 4.56 -10.43 18.40
C GLU A 37 5.38 -9.13 18.27
N LEU A 38 4.80 -8.02 18.71
CA LEU A 38 5.52 -6.76 18.86
C LEU A 38 6.52 -6.87 20.03
N PRO A 39 7.73 -6.31 19.91
CA PRO A 39 8.67 -6.29 21.02
C PRO A 39 8.12 -5.47 22.19
N GLU A 40 8.21 -6.03 23.40
CA GLU A 40 7.76 -5.41 24.63
C GLU A 40 8.91 -5.29 25.64
N ASP A 41 8.83 -4.31 26.55
CA ASP A 41 9.69 -4.24 27.71
C ASP A 41 9.29 -5.27 28.79
N ARG A 42 10.05 -5.34 29.88
CA ARG A 42 9.79 -6.29 30.98
C ARG A 42 8.43 -6.11 31.69
N TYR A 43 7.73 -5.02 31.40
CA TYR A 43 6.42 -4.66 31.96
C TYR A 43 5.28 -4.79 30.95
N GLY A 44 5.56 -5.24 29.72
CA GLY A 44 4.56 -5.42 28.66
C GLY A 44 4.29 -4.15 27.85
N ALA A 45 5.10 -3.09 27.99
CA ALA A 45 4.96 -1.90 27.15
C ALA A 45 5.62 -2.13 25.80
N ILE A 46 4.90 -1.88 24.70
CA ILE A 46 5.43 -1.98 23.34
C ILE A 46 6.63 -1.05 23.19
N LEU A 47 7.75 -1.60 22.72
CA LEU A 47 8.95 -0.84 22.41
C LEU A 47 8.69 0.06 21.21
N ARG A 48 9.06 1.34 21.36
CA ARG A 48 8.89 2.36 20.32
C ARG A 48 10.20 3.05 20.00
N TYR A 49 10.28 3.62 18.82
CA TYR A 49 11.43 4.41 18.38
C TYR A 49 10.98 5.64 17.59
N GLN A 50 11.88 6.61 17.50
CA GLN A 50 11.69 7.84 16.73
C GLN A 50 11.90 7.59 15.25
N THR A 51 10.90 7.96 14.45
CA THR A 51 11.00 8.11 12.99
C THR A 51 11.19 9.57 12.62
N ASP A 52 11.51 9.84 11.35
CA ASP A 52 11.58 11.20 10.83
C ASP A 52 10.40 12.05 11.23
N HIS A 53 10.71 13.26 11.68
CA HIS A 53 9.74 14.30 12.02
C HIS A 53 8.66 13.86 13.04
N ASP A 54 8.85 12.73 13.73
CA ASP A 54 7.99 12.27 14.84
C ASP A 54 8.73 12.26 16.17
N GLU A 55 8.85 13.44 16.78
CA GLU A 55 9.46 13.65 18.10
C GLU A 55 8.78 12.85 19.23
N ALA A 56 7.58 12.31 19.00
CA ALA A 56 6.88 11.52 20.00
C ALA A 56 7.27 10.03 20.02
N GLY A 57 8.09 9.58 19.06
CA GLY A 57 8.55 8.20 18.96
C GLY A 57 7.41 7.19 18.95
N ARG A 58 6.52 7.28 17.97
CA ARG A 58 5.32 6.45 17.89
C ARG A 58 5.52 5.15 17.11
N ALA A 59 6.60 5.03 16.35
CA ALA A 59 6.85 3.86 15.52
C ALA A 59 7.27 2.64 16.36
N THR A 60 6.87 1.46 15.92
CA THR A 60 7.28 0.16 16.48
C THR A 60 7.59 -0.81 15.34
N SER A 61 8.39 -1.84 15.60
CA SER A 61 8.77 -2.82 14.57
C SER A 61 9.11 -4.17 15.19
N CYS A 62 8.87 -5.24 14.45
CA CYS A 62 9.45 -6.57 14.67
C CYS A 62 10.77 -6.71 13.88
N GLY A 63 11.56 -5.65 13.77
CA GLY A 63 12.76 -5.58 12.93
C GLY A 63 12.46 -5.50 11.42
N PRO A 64 13.35 -6.00 10.54
CA PRO A 64 13.28 -5.78 9.09
C PRO A 64 12.14 -6.54 8.40
N ARG A 65 11.32 -7.30 9.14
CA ARG A 65 10.26 -8.16 8.62
C ARG A 65 8.86 -7.79 9.13
N THR A 66 8.71 -6.65 9.78
CA THR A 66 7.43 -6.22 10.39
C THR A 66 6.24 -6.37 9.43
N SER A 67 6.31 -5.79 8.23
CA SER A 67 5.24 -5.89 7.22
C SER A 67 4.97 -7.33 6.78
N ARG A 68 6.02 -8.15 6.62
CA ARG A 68 5.87 -9.57 6.28
C ARG A 68 5.17 -10.35 7.39
N LEU A 69 5.46 -10.05 8.65
CA LEU A 69 4.81 -10.68 9.80
C LEU A 69 3.35 -10.24 9.91
N MET A 70 3.05 -8.95 9.68
CA MET A 70 1.68 -8.44 9.61
C MET A 70 0.85 -9.16 8.55
N VAL A 71 1.37 -9.29 7.32
CA VAL A 71 0.66 -10.01 6.24
C VAL A 71 0.46 -11.48 6.59
N LYS A 72 1.44 -12.11 7.27
CA LYS A 72 1.34 -13.51 7.68
C LYS A 72 0.17 -13.73 8.65
N VAL A 73 0.09 -12.95 9.73
CA VAL A 73 -0.99 -13.11 10.72
C VAL A 73 -2.37 -12.78 10.14
N LEU A 74 -2.45 -11.80 9.23
CA LEU A 74 -3.68 -11.48 8.52
C LEU A 74 -4.10 -12.62 7.57
N LEU A 75 -3.16 -13.24 6.87
CA LEU A 75 -3.43 -14.37 5.99
C LEU A 75 -3.89 -15.61 6.78
N GLU A 76 -3.26 -15.88 7.92
CA GLU A 76 -3.68 -16.96 8.82
C GLU A 76 -5.13 -16.73 9.30
N GLU A 77 -5.50 -15.49 9.59
CA GLU A 77 -6.88 -15.15 9.97
C GLU A 77 -7.88 -15.30 8.81
N VAL A 78 -7.52 -14.87 7.60
CA VAL A 78 -8.31 -15.08 6.38
C VAL A 78 -8.58 -16.57 6.15
N GLN A 79 -7.56 -17.41 6.34
CA GLN A 79 -7.67 -18.87 6.24
C GLN A 79 -8.54 -19.46 7.35
N ARG A 80 -8.38 -19.00 8.59
CA ARG A 80 -9.17 -19.43 9.76
C ARG A 80 -10.67 -19.12 9.56
N LEU A 81 -10.97 -17.97 8.97
CA LEU A 81 -12.34 -17.54 8.63
C LEU A 81 -12.86 -18.18 7.34
N ALA A 82 -12.07 -19.00 6.66
CA ALA A 82 -12.40 -19.64 5.38
C ALA A 82 -12.87 -18.63 4.31
N ILE A 83 -12.27 -17.42 4.30
CA ILE A 83 -12.57 -16.41 3.29
C ILE A 83 -12.06 -16.91 1.93
N PRO A 84 -12.91 -16.96 0.88
CA PRO A 84 -12.49 -17.43 -0.43
C PRO A 84 -11.37 -16.58 -1.02
N MET A 85 -10.31 -17.23 -1.50
CA MET A 85 -9.17 -16.57 -2.15
C MET A 85 -9.03 -17.06 -3.59
N LEU A 86 -8.97 -16.11 -4.52
CA LEU A 86 -8.63 -16.40 -5.91
C LEU A 86 -7.22 -15.89 -6.19
N THR A 87 -6.28 -16.81 -6.35
CA THR A 87 -4.87 -16.51 -6.67
C THR A 87 -4.64 -16.49 -8.17
N SER A 88 -3.57 -15.81 -8.61
CA SER A 88 -3.19 -15.74 -10.03
C SER A 88 -4.33 -15.23 -10.92
N ALA A 89 -5.09 -14.25 -10.43
CA ALA A 89 -6.14 -13.58 -11.16
C ALA A 89 -5.91 -12.06 -11.14
N THR A 90 -6.11 -11.42 -12.29
CA THR A 90 -5.96 -9.98 -12.47
C THR A 90 -7.29 -9.42 -12.94
N VAL A 91 -7.84 -8.46 -12.22
CA VAL A 91 -9.02 -7.71 -12.69
C VAL A 91 -8.63 -6.86 -13.89
N ILE A 92 -9.38 -6.97 -14.98
CA ILE A 92 -9.14 -6.22 -16.22
C ILE A 92 -10.25 -5.24 -16.57
N LYS A 93 -11.43 -5.37 -15.96
CA LYS A 93 -12.58 -4.48 -16.16
C LYS A 93 -13.59 -4.62 -15.03
N LEU A 94 -14.23 -3.53 -14.59
CA LEU A 94 -15.37 -3.62 -13.69
C LEU A 94 -16.67 -3.81 -14.47
N LEU A 95 -17.59 -4.55 -13.86
CA LEU A 95 -18.93 -4.73 -14.39
C LEU A 95 -19.85 -3.72 -13.74
N HIS A 96 -20.78 -3.17 -14.51
CA HIS A 96 -21.76 -2.20 -14.04
C HIS A 96 -23.17 -2.66 -14.39
N GLN A 97 -24.12 -2.27 -13.54
CA GLN A 97 -25.53 -2.47 -13.73
C GLN A 97 -26.24 -1.17 -13.38
N ARG A 98 -27.20 -0.78 -14.23
CA ARG A 98 -28.13 0.30 -13.91
C ARG A 98 -29.36 -0.26 -13.21
N ASP A 99 -29.77 0.40 -12.14
CA ASP A 99 -31.02 0.07 -11.47
C ASP A 99 -32.24 0.66 -12.22
N GLU A 100 -33.45 0.41 -11.70
CA GLU A 100 -34.71 0.90 -12.27
C GLU A 100 -34.80 2.44 -12.30
N ASN A 101 -34.06 3.13 -11.43
CA ASN A 101 -33.98 4.59 -11.37
C ASN A 101 -32.89 5.16 -12.30
N GLY A 102 -32.11 4.29 -12.96
CA GLY A 102 -31.01 4.66 -13.83
C GLY A 102 -29.70 4.93 -13.10
N GLU A 103 -29.59 4.64 -11.80
CA GLU A 103 -28.34 4.76 -11.05
C GLU A 103 -27.36 3.67 -11.49
N ASP A 104 -26.13 4.07 -11.84
CA ASP A 104 -25.07 3.15 -12.22
C ASP A 104 -24.36 2.59 -10.98
N ARG A 105 -24.23 1.28 -10.90
CA ARG A 105 -23.61 0.59 -9.76
C ARG A 105 -22.68 -0.50 -10.23
N VAL A 106 -21.56 -0.67 -9.51
CA VAL A 106 -20.69 -1.82 -9.73
C VAL A 106 -21.44 -3.12 -9.43
N ALA A 107 -21.31 -4.08 -10.33
CA ALA A 107 -21.95 -5.39 -10.27
C ALA A 107 -20.95 -6.55 -10.24
N GLY A 108 -19.64 -6.22 -10.24
CA GLY A 108 -18.57 -7.20 -10.17
C GLY A 108 -17.36 -6.82 -11.01
N ALA A 109 -16.64 -7.82 -11.49
CA ALA A 109 -15.44 -7.65 -12.30
C ALA A 109 -15.23 -8.80 -13.28
N ILE A 110 -14.57 -8.49 -14.40
CA ILE A 110 -13.97 -9.46 -15.32
C ILE A 110 -12.50 -9.61 -14.94
N LEU A 111 -12.04 -10.86 -14.87
CA LEU A 111 -10.69 -11.22 -14.47
C LEU A 111 -10.02 -12.06 -15.55
N ALA A 112 -8.73 -11.81 -15.77
CA ALA A 112 -7.83 -12.75 -16.43
C ALA A 112 -7.27 -13.73 -15.38
N THR A 113 -7.40 -15.03 -15.61
CA THR A 113 -6.93 -16.08 -14.69
C THR A 113 -5.72 -16.83 -15.27
N GLY A 114 -4.75 -17.16 -14.43
CA GLY A 114 -3.53 -17.87 -14.83
C GLY A 114 -3.69 -19.38 -15.08
N HIS A 115 -4.78 -20.01 -14.61
CA HIS A 115 -4.95 -21.46 -14.67
C HIS A 115 -5.75 -21.90 -15.92
N ARG A 116 -5.04 -22.32 -16.97
CA ARG A 116 -5.66 -22.73 -18.25
C ARG A 116 -6.24 -24.15 -18.27
N ALA A 117 -5.82 -25.01 -17.33
CA ALA A 117 -6.23 -26.43 -17.30
C ALA A 117 -7.75 -26.62 -17.14
N HIS A 118 -8.40 -25.74 -16.37
CA HIS A 118 -9.85 -25.79 -16.12
C HIS A 118 -10.61 -24.59 -16.71
N ASN A 119 -9.87 -23.62 -17.28
CA ASN A 119 -10.41 -22.45 -17.93
C ASN A 119 -9.58 -22.14 -19.19
N PRO A 120 -9.88 -22.78 -20.34
CA PRO A 120 -9.11 -22.61 -21.57
C PRO A 120 -9.02 -21.13 -22.01
N TRP A 121 -10.10 -20.38 -21.82
CA TRP A 121 -10.21 -18.96 -22.14
C TRP A 121 -9.47 -18.06 -21.14
N GLY A 122 -9.22 -18.55 -19.92
CA GLY A 122 -8.55 -17.85 -18.84
C GLY A 122 -9.21 -16.52 -18.50
N LEU A 123 -10.54 -16.45 -18.66
CA LEU A 123 -11.37 -15.34 -18.24
C LEU A 123 -12.38 -15.83 -17.21
N ALA A 124 -12.62 -15.02 -16.19
CA ALA A 124 -13.62 -15.29 -15.16
C ALA A 124 -14.45 -14.03 -14.91
N ILE A 125 -15.68 -14.26 -14.46
CA ILE A 125 -16.57 -13.20 -13.98
C ILE A 125 -16.81 -13.47 -12.50
N VAL A 126 -16.60 -12.45 -11.68
CA VAL A 126 -17.03 -12.44 -10.28
C VAL A 126 -18.09 -11.38 -10.16
N THR A 127 -19.30 -11.76 -9.75
CA THR A 127 -20.37 -10.82 -9.43
C THR A 127 -20.26 -10.41 -7.97
N ALA A 128 -20.34 -9.10 -7.73
CA ALA A 128 -20.30 -8.55 -6.38
C ALA A 128 -20.99 -7.17 -6.37
N PRO A 129 -21.81 -6.87 -5.34
CA PRO A 129 -22.45 -5.57 -5.22
C PRO A 129 -21.47 -4.44 -4.86
N ASN A 130 -20.28 -4.80 -4.39
CA ASN A 130 -19.22 -3.86 -4.01
C ASN A 130 -17.87 -4.45 -4.42
N VAL A 131 -16.99 -3.59 -4.93
CA VAL A 131 -15.61 -3.94 -5.28
C VAL A 131 -14.68 -2.95 -4.59
N VAL A 132 -13.70 -3.47 -3.84
CA VAL A 132 -12.69 -2.66 -3.14
C VAL A 132 -11.35 -2.87 -3.83
N LEU A 133 -10.75 -1.79 -4.33
CA LEU A 133 -9.42 -1.82 -4.94
C LEU A 133 -8.35 -1.61 -3.86
N ALA A 134 -7.61 -2.68 -3.54
CA ALA A 134 -6.52 -2.68 -2.55
C ALA A 134 -5.23 -3.24 -3.17
N THR A 135 -4.81 -2.70 -4.31
CA THR A 135 -3.79 -3.30 -5.20
C THR A 135 -2.35 -2.81 -4.98
N GLY A 136 -2.11 -1.99 -3.96
CA GLY A 136 -0.81 -1.35 -3.72
C GLY A 136 -0.49 -0.22 -4.70
N GLY A 137 0.72 0.35 -4.57
CA GLY A 137 1.19 1.48 -5.36
C GLY A 137 1.77 1.12 -6.75
N PRO A 138 2.01 2.12 -7.62
CA PRO A 138 2.50 1.94 -8.99
C PRO A 138 4.04 1.77 -9.04
N GLY A 139 4.56 0.72 -8.39
CA GLY A 139 6.00 0.50 -8.25
C GLY A 139 6.80 0.33 -9.55
N GLU A 140 6.15 -0.06 -10.66
CA GLU A 140 6.77 -0.18 -11.98
C GLU A 140 6.74 1.12 -12.81
N LEU A 141 6.25 2.23 -12.24
CA LEU A 141 6.31 3.55 -12.89
C LEU A 141 7.75 4.06 -13.03
N TYR A 142 8.62 3.67 -12.10
CA TYR A 142 10.03 4.08 -12.05
C TYR A 142 10.97 2.93 -12.46
N ARG A 143 12.02 3.26 -13.22
CA ARG A 143 13.07 2.31 -13.60
C ARG A 143 13.73 1.67 -12.38
N ASP A 144 14.15 2.52 -11.45
CA ASP A 144 14.79 2.15 -10.19
C ASP A 144 13.75 2.27 -9.07
N SER A 145 13.38 1.12 -8.50
CA SER A 145 12.26 1.01 -7.56
C SER A 145 12.57 -0.02 -6.48
N VAL A 146 12.14 0.28 -5.26
CA VAL A 146 12.20 -0.63 -4.10
C VAL A 146 10.99 -1.57 -4.03
N TYR A 147 9.98 -1.35 -4.89
CA TYR A 147 8.80 -2.20 -4.95
C TYR A 147 9.18 -3.58 -5.49
N PRO A 148 8.47 -4.64 -5.06
CA PRO A 148 8.57 -5.95 -5.71
C PRO A 148 8.25 -5.85 -7.20
N HIS A 149 8.84 -6.75 -7.99
CA HIS A 149 8.53 -6.85 -9.40
C HIS A 149 7.03 -7.07 -9.64
N LYS A 150 6.51 -6.46 -10.72
CA LYS A 150 5.12 -6.54 -11.17
C LYS A 150 4.12 -5.84 -10.22
N CYS A 151 4.58 -4.86 -9.45
CA CYS A 151 3.71 -4.00 -8.67
C CYS A 151 3.18 -2.85 -9.55
N PHE A 152 2.18 -3.14 -10.39
CA PHE A 152 1.59 -2.17 -11.31
C PHE A 152 0.48 -1.32 -10.67
N GLY A 153 -0.10 -1.78 -9.55
CA GLY A 153 -1.29 -1.17 -8.96
C GLY A 153 -2.54 -1.28 -9.85
N SER A 154 -3.57 -0.49 -9.55
CA SER A 154 -4.83 -0.44 -10.31
C SER A 154 -5.21 0.98 -10.74
N LEU A 155 -4.24 1.90 -10.82
CA LEU A 155 -4.51 3.30 -11.20
C LEU A 155 -5.11 3.40 -12.60
N GLY A 156 -4.58 2.62 -13.56
CA GLY A 156 -5.11 2.57 -14.93
C GLY A 156 -6.57 2.09 -14.97
N LEU A 157 -6.87 1.00 -14.26
CA LEU A 157 -8.25 0.49 -14.12
C LEU A 157 -9.16 1.57 -13.51
N ALA A 158 -8.73 2.21 -12.43
CA ALA A 158 -9.53 3.25 -11.78
C ALA A 158 -9.84 4.43 -12.72
N LEU A 159 -8.86 4.88 -13.53
CA LEU A 159 -9.06 5.93 -14.52
C LEU A 159 -10.01 5.52 -15.65
N GLU A 160 -9.90 4.30 -16.15
CA GLU A 160 -10.81 3.77 -17.18
C GLU A 160 -12.26 3.69 -16.69
N GLU A 161 -12.45 3.47 -15.38
CA GLU A 161 -13.75 3.47 -14.71
C GLU A 161 -14.24 4.89 -14.32
N GLY A 162 -13.52 5.93 -14.72
CA GLY A 162 -13.90 7.33 -14.49
C GLY A 162 -13.69 7.81 -13.05
N LEU A 163 -12.93 7.08 -12.23
CA LEU A 163 -12.62 7.50 -10.86
C LEU A 163 -11.65 8.68 -10.88
N THR A 164 -11.91 9.68 -10.03
CA THR A 164 -10.97 10.77 -9.79
C THR A 164 -9.85 10.29 -8.88
N LEU A 165 -8.62 10.44 -9.34
CA LEU A 165 -7.41 10.15 -8.56
C LEU A 165 -6.90 11.44 -7.91
N THR A 166 -6.22 11.30 -6.76
CA THR A 166 -5.64 12.44 -6.02
C THR A 166 -4.14 12.21 -5.76
N ASN A 167 -3.39 13.29 -5.58
CA ASN A 167 -1.98 13.29 -5.19
C ASN A 167 -1.06 12.47 -6.11
N LEU A 168 -1.38 12.33 -7.40
CA LEU A 168 -0.57 11.56 -8.36
C LEU A 168 0.84 12.12 -8.56
N THR A 169 1.03 13.41 -8.27
CA THR A 169 2.33 14.08 -8.30
C THR A 169 3.21 13.77 -7.09
N GLU A 170 2.61 13.25 -6.01
CA GLU A 170 3.31 13.02 -4.75
C GLU A 170 3.98 11.65 -4.77
N SER A 171 5.30 11.64 -4.99
CA SER A 171 6.12 10.43 -5.01
C SER A 171 7.22 10.50 -3.96
N GLN A 172 7.29 9.48 -3.10
CA GLN A 172 8.33 9.37 -2.08
C GLN A 172 9.57 8.67 -2.66
N PHE A 173 10.69 9.38 -2.67
CA PHE A 173 12.00 8.83 -3.00
C PHE A 173 12.80 8.63 -1.72
N GLY A 174 13.04 7.37 -1.37
CA GLY A 174 13.80 6.98 -0.18
C GLY A 174 15.11 6.28 -0.53
N ILE A 175 15.98 6.15 0.48
CA ILE A 175 17.21 5.37 0.34
C ILE A 175 16.86 3.90 0.59
N GLY A 176 17.24 3.03 -0.33
CA GLY A 176 17.04 1.60 -0.20
C GLY A 176 17.98 0.81 -1.08
N THR A 177 17.98 -0.50 -0.90
CA THR A 177 18.73 -1.40 -1.78
C THR A 177 17.95 -1.65 -3.07
N PRO A 178 18.64 -1.94 -4.19
CA PRO A 178 17.96 -2.32 -5.43
C PRO A 178 17.06 -3.54 -5.22
N ARG A 179 15.90 -3.58 -5.88
CA ARG A 179 14.94 -4.70 -5.84
C ARG A 179 15.53 -6.07 -6.21
N SER A 180 16.68 -6.11 -6.87
CA SER A 180 17.42 -7.33 -7.23
C SER A 180 18.25 -7.91 -6.08
N THR A 181 18.36 -7.20 -4.96
CA THR A 181 19.16 -7.58 -3.79
C THR A 181 18.27 -7.82 -2.57
N PHE A 182 18.87 -8.06 -1.40
CA PHE A 182 18.09 -8.16 -0.17
C PHE A 182 17.30 -6.85 0.05
N PRO A 183 15.96 -6.89 0.12
CA PRO A 183 15.13 -5.70 0.21
C PRO A 183 15.32 -5.06 1.58
N TRP A 184 15.99 -3.91 1.58
CA TRP A 184 16.22 -3.12 2.77
C TRP A 184 15.97 -1.66 2.43
N ASN A 185 14.88 -1.13 2.99
CA ASN A 185 14.54 0.28 2.91
C ASN A 185 15.07 0.94 4.18
N LEU A 186 15.85 2.01 4.00
CA LEU A 186 16.38 2.76 5.13
C LEU A 186 15.22 3.49 5.79
N SER A 187 15.09 3.32 7.11
CA SER A 187 14.11 4.10 7.87
C SER A 187 14.48 5.57 7.75
N GLY A 188 13.44 6.38 7.67
CA GLY A 188 13.55 7.82 7.62
C GLY A 188 14.60 8.39 8.59
N THR A 189 14.63 7.93 9.85
CA THR A 189 15.51 8.45 10.93
C THR A 189 16.99 8.58 10.56
N TYR A 190 17.45 7.83 9.56
CA TYR A 190 18.83 7.83 9.07
C TYR A 190 19.08 8.79 7.88
N VAL A 191 18.04 9.39 7.32
CA VAL A 191 18.06 10.41 6.26
C VAL A 191 17.89 11.79 6.90
N GLN A 192 18.84 12.17 7.76
CA GLN A 192 18.82 13.48 8.46
C GLN A 192 19.30 14.65 7.58
N VAL A 193 19.69 14.37 6.34
CA VAL A 193 20.14 15.36 5.36
C VAL A 193 19.38 15.15 4.06
N ILE A 194 19.00 16.23 3.40
CA ILE A 194 18.36 16.18 2.08
C ILE A 194 19.42 15.71 1.07
N PRO A 195 19.26 14.53 0.44
CA PRO A 195 20.19 14.10 -0.59
C PRO A 195 20.08 14.99 -1.83
N TYR A 196 21.17 15.15 -2.56
CA TYR A 196 21.13 15.76 -3.90
C TYR A 196 20.49 14.75 -4.86
N ILE A 197 19.21 14.97 -5.18
CA ILE A 197 18.45 14.13 -6.11
C ILE A 197 18.43 14.85 -7.46
N TYR A 198 18.95 14.18 -8.49
CA TYR A 198 19.04 14.75 -9.83
C TYR A 198 18.66 13.71 -10.90
N SER A 199 18.16 14.19 -12.05
CA SER A 199 18.12 13.40 -13.27
C SER A 199 19.26 13.79 -14.18
N VAL A 200 19.66 12.86 -15.05
CA VAL A 200 20.65 13.10 -16.09
C VAL A 200 19.95 12.94 -17.43
N ASP A 201 20.06 13.92 -18.32
CA ASP A 201 19.54 13.83 -19.68
C ASP A 201 20.46 12.97 -20.59
N ALA A 202 20.13 12.89 -21.88
CA ALA A 202 20.90 12.10 -22.83
C ALA A 202 22.30 12.70 -23.12
N GLU A 203 22.45 14.00 -22.89
CA GLU A 203 23.66 14.79 -23.10
C GLU A 203 24.57 14.81 -21.86
N GLY A 204 24.10 14.28 -20.72
CA GLY A 204 24.85 14.21 -19.47
C GLY A 204 24.63 15.40 -18.53
N ASN A 205 23.67 16.28 -18.81
CA ASN A 205 23.36 17.41 -17.93
C ASN A 205 22.55 16.94 -16.72
N GLU A 206 22.94 17.42 -15.53
CA GLU A 206 22.23 17.14 -14.29
C GLU A 206 21.13 18.17 -14.02
N TYR A 207 19.94 17.69 -13.68
CA TYR A 207 18.80 18.51 -13.27
C TYR A 207 18.42 18.16 -11.83
N ASN A 208 18.70 19.06 -10.89
CA ASN A 208 18.32 18.88 -9.49
C ASN A 208 16.79 18.94 -9.36
N PHE A 209 16.19 17.91 -8.76
CA PHE A 209 14.75 17.81 -8.53
C PHE A 209 14.26 18.67 -7.36
N LEU A 210 15.15 19.10 -6.47
CA LEU A 210 14.82 19.81 -5.25
C LEU A 210 15.22 21.30 -5.27
N ALA A 211 15.63 21.82 -6.44
CA ALA A 211 16.04 23.22 -6.63
C ALA A 211 14.93 24.10 -7.23
#